data_AF-A0A8J3D2Y7-F1
#
_entry.id   AF-A0A8J3D2Y7-F1
#
_cell.length_a   1.000
_cell.length_b   1.000
_cell.length_c   1.000
_cell.angle_alpha   90.00
_cell.angle_beta   90.00
_cell.angle_gamma   90.00
#
_symmetry.space_group_name_H-M   'P 1'
#
loop_
_entity.id
_entity.type
_entity.pdbx_description
1 polymer ?
#
loop_
_entity_poly.entity_id
_entity_poly.type
_entity_poly.pdbx_seq_one_letter_code
_entity_poly.pdbx_strand_id
1 'polypeptide(L)' 'MVIKVIEILASSPDGWEAAAQVALDEAAKSVRGIKSIYVNEMSATVEDNKIKNYRVNAKISFEVQ' A
#
# COMPACT_ATOMS: atom_id res chain seq x y z
N MET A 1 -23.43 2.64 -8.23
CA MET A 1 -22.04 2.17 -8.03
C MET A 1 -21.53 2.82 -6.75
N VAL A 2 -21.20 2.02 -5.74
CA VAL A 2 -20.64 2.51 -4.46
C VAL A 2 -19.19 2.04 -4.39
N ILE A 3 -18.27 2.99 -4.26
CA ILE A 3 -16.85 2.72 -4.04
C ILE A 3 -16.54 3.00 -2.58
N LYS A 4 -15.93 2.03 -1.91
CA LYS A 4 -15.29 2.27 -0.61
C LYS A 4 -13.80 2.45 -0.82
N VAL A 5 -13.22 3.29 0.03
CA VAL A 5 -11.79 3.55 0.07
C VAL A 5 -11.30 3.21 1.47
N ILE A 6 -10.20 2.46 1.54
CA ILE A 6 -9.47 2.20 2.77
C ILE A 6 -8.07 2.77 2.66
N GLU A 7 -7.50 3.20 3.79
CA GLU A 7 -6.11 3.62 3.89
C GLU A 7 -5.28 2.47 4.46
N ILE A 8 -4.10 2.26 3.89
CA ILE A 8 -3.19 1.17 4.24
C ILE A 8 -1.76 1.67 4.27
N LEU A 9 -1.03 1.28 5.32
CA LEU A 9 0.40 1.50 5.44
C LEU A 9 1.11 0.18 5.23
N ALA A 10 2.07 0.16 4.31
CA ALA A 10 2.87 -1.02 4.03
C ALA A 10 4.33 -0.65 3.88
N SER A 11 5.19 -1.65 4.00
CA SER A 11 6.63 -1.47 3.86
C SER A 11 7.30 -2.67 3.22
N SER A 12 8.38 -2.42 2.50
CA SER A 12 9.24 -3.46 1.92
C SER A 12 10.71 -3.03 1.97
N PRO A 13 11.65 -3.96 2.19
CA PRO A 13 13.07 -3.68 1.97
C PRO A 13 13.41 -3.49 0.48
N ASP A 14 12.55 -3.94 -0.43
CA ASP A 14 12.84 -4.07 -1.87
C ASP A 14 12.32 -2.87 -2.71
N GLY A 15 12.08 -1.72 -2.10
CA GLY A 15 11.62 -0.49 -2.77
C GLY A 15 10.16 -0.13 -2.53
N TRP A 16 9.74 1.04 -3.05
CA TRP A 16 8.38 1.55 -2.85
C TRP A 16 7.35 0.79 -3.68
N GLU A 17 7.72 0.32 -4.87
CA GLU A 17 6.88 -0.51 -5.73
C GLU A 17 6.53 -1.83 -5.05
N ALA A 18 7.52 -2.45 -4.40
CA ALA A 18 7.31 -3.66 -3.60
C ALA A 18 6.41 -3.37 -2.39
N ALA A 19 6.59 -2.24 -1.70
CA ALA A 19 5.73 -1.84 -0.59
C ALA A 19 4.27 -1.59 -1.04
N ALA A 20 4.06 -1.01 -2.21
CA ALA A 20 2.72 -0.83 -2.81
C ALA A 20 2.08 -2.18 -3.18
N GLN A 21 2.86 -3.12 -3.71
CA GLN A 21 2.36 -4.48 -3.98
C GLN A 21 1.97 -5.20 -2.68
N VAL A 22 2.78 -5.10 -1.62
CA VAL A 22 2.46 -5.65 -0.30
C VAL A 22 1.13 -5.09 0.23
N ALA A 23 0.91 -3.78 0.10
CA ALA A 23 -0.37 -3.17 0.47
C ALA A 23 -1.56 -3.77 -0.32
N LEU A 24 -1.40 -3.93 -1.64
CA LEU A 24 -2.43 -4.51 -2.48
C LEU A 24 -2.73 -5.97 -2.10
N ASP A 25 -1.69 -6.79 -1.91
CA ASP A 25 -1.82 -8.21 -1.58
C ASP A 25 -2.50 -8.40 -0.22
N GLU A 26 -2.16 -7.57 0.78
CA GLU A 26 -2.79 -7.63 2.09
C GLU A 26 -4.28 -7.26 2.02
N ALA A 27 -4.61 -6.17 1.31
CA ALA A 27 -6.01 -5.77 1.12
C ALA A 27 -6.81 -6.84 0.34
N ALA A 28 -6.19 -7.49 -0.64
CA ALA A 28 -6.82 -8.52 -1.45
C ALA A 28 -7.21 -9.78 -0.66
N LYS A 29 -6.66 -9.98 0.55
CA LYS A 29 -7.08 -11.09 1.43
C LYS A 29 -8.52 -10.94 1.89
N SER A 30 -8.91 -9.74 2.33
CA SER A 30 -10.22 -9.46 2.95
C SER A 30 -11.20 -8.72 2.04
N VAL A 31 -10.70 -8.02 1.02
CA VAL A 31 -11.50 -7.19 0.12
C VAL A 31 -11.50 -7.77 -1.30
N ARG A 32 -12.60 -7.60 -2.03
CA ARG A 32 -12.76 -8.01 -3.44
C ARG A 32 -13.14 -6.79 -4.29
N GLY A 33 -12.98 -6.90 -5.60
CA GLY A 33 -13.35 -5.83 -6.53
C GLY A 33 -12.45 -4.58 -6.44
N ILE A 34 -11.18 -4.75 -6.04
CA ILE A 34 -10.19 -3.67 -6.03
C ILE A 34 -9.99 -3.13 -7.46
N LYS A 35 -10.04 -1.80 -7.62
CA LYS A 35 -9.89 -1.12 -8.91
C LYS A 35 -8.61 -0.31 -9.01
N SER A 36 -8.16 0.24 -7.90
CA SER A 36 -6.98 1.10 -7.89
C SER A 36 -6.35 1.18 -6.50
N ILE A 37 -5.05 1.47 -6.51
CA ILE A 37 -4.26 1.89 -5.36
C ILE A 37 -3.67 3.27 -5.68
N TYR A 38 -3.81 4.21 -4.76
CA TYR A 38 -3.28 5.57 -4.84
C TYR A 38 -2.29 5.79 -3.70
N VAL A 39 -1.01 6.02 -4.02
CA VAL A 39 0.02 6.27 -3.00
C VAL A 39 -0.03 7.74 -2.61
N ASN A 40 -0.40 8.03 -1.36
CA ASN A 40 -0.44 9.40 -0.83
C ASN A 40 0.98 9.89 -0.52
N GLU A 41 1.73 9.05 0.17
CA GLU A 41 3.04 9.41 0.73
C GLU A 41 4.00 8.22 0.65
N MET A 42 5.27 8.55 0.45
CA MET A 42 6.38 7.62 0.44
C MET A 42 7.40 8.08 1.46
N SER A 43 7.84 7.17 2.32
CA SER A 43 8.89 7.42 3.31
C SER A 43 9.83 6.23 3.40
N ALA A 44 10.89 6.35 4.19
CA ALA A 44 11.83 5.25 4.40
C ALA A 44 12.39 5.29 5.82
N THR A 45 12.73 4.13 6.38
CA THR A 45 13.51 4.05 7.63
C THR A 45 14.98 3.88 7.31
N VAL A 46 15.83 4.58 8.05
CA VAL A 46 17.29 4.52 7.92
C VAL A 46 17.89 3.78 9.12
N GLU A 47 18.82 2.89 8.85
CA GLU A 47 19.66 2.18 9.83
C GLU A 47 21.10 2.18 9.30
N ASP A 48 22.07 2.50 10.16
CA ASP A 48 23.49 2.59 9.78
C ASP A 48 23.76 3.43 8.53
N ASN A 49 23.06 4.58 8.44
CA ASN A 49 23.12 5.51 7.31
C ASN A 49 22.73 4.89 5.94
N LYS A 50 21.97 3.78 5.96
CA LYS A 50 21.40 3.11 4.79
C LYS A 50 19.89 2.98 4.93
N ILE A 51 19.18 3.00 3.82
CA ILE A 51 17.74 2.73 3.84
C ILE A 51 17.52 1.25 4.17
N LYS A 52 16.75 0.98 5.24
CA LYS A 52 16.36 -0.37 5.68
C LYS A 52 15.02 -0.81 5.10
N ASN A 53 14.04 0.08 5.08
CA ASN A 53 12.70 -0.20 4.55
C ASN A 53 12.15 1.03 3.86
N TYR A 54 11.46 0.77 2.76
CA TYR A 54 10.65 1.71 2.01
C TYR A 54 9.21 1.54 2.45
N ARG A 55 8.52 2.65 2.74
CA ARG A 55 7.17 2.68 3.29
C ARG A 55 6.26 3.47 2.38
N VAL A 56 5.04 2.98 2.22
CA VAL A 56 3.96 3.69 1.52
C VAL A 56 2.80 3.88 2.47
N ASN A 57 2.18 5.06 2.43
CA ASN A 57 0.81 5.24 2.87
C ASN A 57 -0.06 5.38 1.61
N ALA A 58 -0.97 4.44 1.40
CA ALA A 58 -1.77 4.34 0.19
C ALA A 58 -3.26 4.20 0.49
N LYS A 59 -4.09 4.58 -0.48
CA LYS A 59 -5.53 4.40 -0.48
C LYS A 59 -5.94 3.37 -1.52
N ILE A 60 -6.69 2.35 -1.12
CA ILE A 60 -7.20 1.31 -2.00
C ILE A 60 -8.69 1.51 -2.20
N SER A 61 -9.11 1.61 -3.46
CA SER A 61 -10.50 1.77 -3.86
C SER A 61 -11.07 0.46 -4.38
N PHE A 62 -12.25 0.09 -3.91
CA PHE A 62 -12.92 -1.14 -4.30
C PHE A 62 -14.43 -0.97 -4.39
N GLU A 63 -15.04 -1.72 -5.30
CA GLU A 63 -16.49 -1.80 -5.43
C GLU A 63 -17.09 -2.60 -4.28
N VAL A 64 -18.17 -2.07 -3.71
CA VAL A 64 -18.98 -2.78 -2.73
C VAL A 64 -20.17 -3.40 -3.45
N GLN A 65 -20.35 -4.71 -3.29
CA GLN A 65 -21.57 -5.42 -3.68
C GLN A 65 -22.58 -5.41 -2.54
#